data_AF-A0A267DJ76-F1
#
_entry.id   AF-A0A267DJ76-F1
#
_cell.length_a   1.000
_cell.length_b   1.000
_cell.length_c   1.000
_cell.angle_alpha   90.00
_cell.angle_beta   90.00
_cell.angle_gamma   90.00
#
_symmetry.space_group_name_H-M   'P 1'
#
loop_
_entity.id
_entity.type
_entity.pdbx_description
1 polymer ?
#
loop_
_entity_poly.entity_id
_entity_poly.type
_entity_poly.pdbx_seq_one_letter_code
_entity_poly.pdbx_strand_id
1 'polypeptide(L)'
;FCQSLNKTSSKIKNVKMSNTEQEATKCISRFCERTADGESPFSGFPLCQEHLDEDLQRCENRKADILEKLDKLSCKLGRQSLQLEKQALAIEIQEIADMFDSIQENLQQWKEKLISSVQNVHDGVSDRLEIASESDVCAKDIATVSNSGNMRDLIQLTVSMESWLDAATRKTAEFDQKELSCDSDRTIILVFVLSEMSLLVSSTCKICLTGI
;
A
#
# COMPACT_ATOMS: atom_id res chain seq x y z
N PHE A 1 15.18 -14.34 32.12
CA PHE A 1 14.43 -15.41 32.81
C PHE A 1 13.38 -15.94 31.86
N CYS A 2 13.65 -17.06 31.17
CA CYS A 2 12.66 -17.88 30.47
C CYS A 2 13.31 -19.23 30.16
N GLN A 3 13.03 -20.19 31.04
CA GLN A 3 13.23 -21.61 30.81
C GLN A 3 12.20 -22.14 29.80
N SER A 4 12.53 -23.30 29.23
CA SER A 4 11.64 -24.25 28.56
C SER A 4 11.61 -24.18 27.04
N LEU A 5 12.45 -25.02 26.41
CA LEU A 5 12.03 -25.78 25.23
C LEU A 5 12.61 -27.20 25.28
N ASN A 6 11.78 -28.08 25.84
CA ASN A 6 11.42 -29.41 25.33
C ASN A 6 12.51 -30.43 24.98
N LYS A 7 12.69 -31.34 25.94
CA LYS A 7 13.06 -32.76 25.78
C LYS A 7 12.26 -33.41 24.64
N THR A 8 12.91 -33.74 23.53
CA THR A 8 12.43 -34.77 22.61
C THR A 8 13.17 -36.07 22.93
N SER A 9 12.46 -36.90 23.71
CA SER A 9 12.81 -38.30 23.97
C SER A 9 12.73 -39.08 22.66
N SER A 10 13.88 -39.38 22.07
CA SER A 10 13.96 -40.34 20.97
C SER A 10 14.15 -41.73 21.57
N LYS A 11 13.06 -42.52 21.56
CA LYS A 11 13.09 -43.97 21.82
C LYS A 11 14.02 -44.63 20.81
N ILE A 12 15.25 -44.94 21.22
CA ILE A 12 16.10 -45.89 20.49
C ILE A 12 15.60 -47.28 20.86
N LYS A 13 14.86 -47.90 19.94
CA LYS A 13 14.46 -49.31 20.04
C LYS A 13 15.71 -50.17 19.89
N ASN A 14 16.01 -50.93 20.93
CA ASN A 14 16.91 -52.08 20.90
C ASN A 14 16.39 -53.07 19.85
N VAL A 15 17.14 -53.26 18.75
CA VAL A 15 16.98 -54.43 17.87
C VAL A 15 18.20 -55.30 18.09
N LYS A 16 17.97 -56.37 18.86
CA LYS A 16 18.93 -57.46 19.08
C LYS A 16 18.72 -58.45 17.93
N MET A 17 19.70 -58.60 17.04
CA MET A 17 19.75 -59.68 16.05
C MET A 17 21.16 -60.28 15.98
N SER A 18 21.27 -61.42 16.67
CA SER A 18 21.98 -62.66 16.29
C SER A 18 23.28 -62.61 15.48
N ASN A 19 24.33 -63.07 16.15
CA ASN A 19 25.46 -63.90 15.68
C ASN A 19 25.64 -64.05 14.16
N THR A 20 26.69 -63.42 13.67
CA THR A 20 27.52 -63.92 12.58
C THR A 20 28.97 -63.70 13.01
N GLU A 21 29.82 -64.69 12.75
CA GLU A 21 31.21 -64.77 13.17
C GLU A 21 31.96 -63.46 12.90
N GLN A 22 32.34 -62.75 13.97
CA GLN A 22 33.17 -61.54 13.88
C GLN A 22 34.58 -61.96 13.51
N GLU A 23 34.95 -61.86 12.23
CA GLU A 23 36.31 -61.47 11.92
C GLU A 23 36.58 -60.19 12.73
N ALA A 24 37.51 -60.25 13.67
CA ALA A 24 37.83 -59.11 14.52
C ALA A 24 38.24 -57.95 13.62
N THR A 25 37.32 -57.00 13.39
CA THR A 25 37.57 -55.83 12.56
C THR A 25 38.71 -55.06 13.21
N LYS A 26 39.80 -54.86 12.45
CA LYS A 26 40.96 -54.12 12.94
C LYS A 26 40.67 -52.63 12.93
N CYS A 27 41.34 -51.89 13.81
CA CYS A 27 41.32 -50.43 13.77
C CYS A 27 41.77 -49.94 12.39
N ILE A 28 41.04 -48.99 11.80
CA ILE A 28 41.36 -48.42 10.48
C ILE A 28 42.54 -47.43 10.53
N SER A 29 42.99 -47.03 11.71
CA SER A 29 44.10 -46.10 11.87
C SER A 29 45.38 -46.70 11.29
N ARG A 30 46.12 -45.90 10.51
CA ARG A 30 47.36 -46.37 9.86
C ARG A 30 48.34 -46.82 10.92
N PHE A 31 48.95 -47.98 10.71
CA PHE A 31 49.92 -48.59 11.63
C PHE A 31 49.34 -49.03 12.99
N CYS A 32 48.00 -49.08 13.14
CA CYS A 32 47.37 -49.66 14.32
C CYS A 32 46.97 -51.11 14.03
N GLU A 33 47.52 -52.06 14.80
CA GLU A 33 47.18 -53.48 14.67
C GLU A 33 46.17 -53.97 15.71
N ARG A 34 45.66 -53.06 16.56
CA ARG A 34 44.70 -53.39 17.62
C ARG A 34 43.33 -53.72 17.01
N THR A 35 42.60 -54.60 17.70
CA THR A 35 41.20 -54.87 17.41
C THR A 35 40.37 -53.60 17.62
N ALA A 36 39.33 -53.43 16.80
CA ALA A 36 38.41 -52.33 16.97
C ALA A 36 37.50 -52.59 18.17
N ASP A 37 37.27 -51.54 18.95
CA ASP A 37 36.41 -51.53 20.13
C ASP A 37 35.08 -50.82 19.84
N GLY A 38 35.03 -49.96 18.83
CA GLY A 38 33.83 -49.25 18.39
C GLY A 38 34.00 -48.53 17.06
N GLU A 39 32.96 -47.82 16.62
CA GLU A 39 32.97 -47.03 15.39
C GLU A 39 33.18 -45.54 15.66
N SER A 40 33.95 -44.89 14.80
CA SER A 40 34.20 -43.44 14.80
C SER A 40 32.88 -42.67 14.66
N PRO A 41 32.53 -41.76 15.58
CA PRO A 41 31.37 -40.88 15.43
C PRO A 41 31.51 -39.89 14.27
N PHE A 42 32.75 -39.63 13.82
CA PHE A 42 33.01 -38.72 12.71
C PHE A 42 32.92 -39.39 11.33
N SER A 43 33.40 -40.63 11.20
CA SER A 43 33.60 -41.30 9.90
C SER A 43 32.87 -42.64 9.75
N GLY A 44 32.35 -43.20 10.84
CA GLY A 44 31.69 -44.51 10.86
C GLY A 44 32.63 -45.70 10.73
N PHE A 45 33.96 -45.49 10.73
CA PHE A 45 34.93 -46.57 10.60
C PHE A 45 35.32 -47.19 11.96
N PRO A 46 35.68 -48.48 11.99
CA PRO A 46 36.08 -49.17 13.22
C PRO A 46 37.43 -48.65 13.76
N LEU A 47 37.45 -48.29 15.04
CA LEU A 47 38.62 -47.79 15.79
C LEU A 47 38.84 -48.58 17.08
N CYS A 48 40.10 -48.71 17.50
CA CYS A 48 40.42 -49.15 18.86
C CYS A 48 40.17 -48.03 19.87
N GLN A 49 40.09 -48.35 21.15
CA GLN A 49 39.70 -47.44 22.22
C GLN A 49 40.49 -46.11 22.21
N GLU A 50 41.81 -46.15 22.03
CA GLU A 50 42.64 -44.94 22.03
C GLU A 50 42.29 -43.97 20.89
N HIS A 51 42.17 -44.47 19.66
CA HIS A 51 41.80 -43.63 18.52
C HIS A 51 40.33 -43.19 18.59
N LEU A 52 39.47 -44.01 19.20
CA LEU A 52 38.08 -43.64 19.45
C LEU A 52 37.98 -42.48 20.44
N ASP A 53 38.78 -42.51 21.53
CA ASP A 53 38.85 -41.43 22.52
C ASP A 53 39.40 -40.13 21.89
N GLU A 54 40.41 -40.21 21.03
CA GLU A 54 40.91 -39.06 20.27
C GLU A 54 39.86 -38.47 19.33
N ASP A 55 39.12 -39.32 18.61
CA ASP A 55 38.07 -38.89 17.68
C ASP A 55 36.88 -38.29 18.42
N LEU A 56 36.50 -38.85 19.57
CA LEU A 56 35.50 -38.30 20.49
C LEU A 56 35.93 -36.92 21.02
N GLN A 57 37.17 -36.78 21.46
CA GLN A 57 37.69 -35.49 21.93
C GLN A 57 37.72 -34.45 20.81
N ARG A 58 38.08 -34.85 19.58
CA ARG A 58 38.03 -33.97 18.41
C ARG A 58 36.59 -33.55 18.10
N CYS A 59 35.62 -34.44 18.23
CA CYS A 59 34.21 -34.12 18.05
C CYS A 59 33.71 -33.14 19.11
N GLU A 60 34.04 -33.34 20.38
CA GLU A 60 33.67 -32.43 21.46
C GLU A 60 34.32 -31.05 21.30
N ASN A 61 35.59 -30.97 20.88
CA ASN A 61 36.25 -29.70 20.59
C ASN A 61 35.54 -28.95 19.44
N ARG A 62 35.20 -29.64 18.34
CA ARG A 62 34.47 -29.02 17.21
C ARG A 62 33.09 -28.54 17.62
N LYS A 63 32.39 -29.32 18.44
CA LYS A 63 31.08 -28.94 19.00
C LYS A 63 31.21 -27.68 19.87
N ALA A 64 32.23 -27.62 20.73
CA ALA A 64 32.51 -26.43 21.53
C ALA A 64 32.80 -25.20 20.66
N ASP A 65 33.65 -25.33 19.63
CA ASP A 65 33.96 -24.25 18.69
C ASP A 65 32.72 -23.72 17.96
N ILE A 66 31.83 -24.62 17.52
CA ILE A 66 30.57 -24.23 16.85
C ILE A 66 29.65 -23.51 17.82
N LEU A 67 29.49 -24.02 19.04
CA LEU A 67 28.66 -23.40 20.06
C LEU A 67 29.17 -22.00 20.44
N GLU A 68 30.48 -21.83 20.56
CA GLU A 68 31.08 -20.51 20.83
C GLU A 68 30.83 -19.53 19.67
N LYS A 69 30.96 -19.98 18.42
CA LYS A 69 30.65 -19.15 17.23
C LYS A 69 29.17 -18.74 17.21
N LEU A 70 28.27 -19.66 17.51
CA LEU A 70 26.83 -19.40 17.58
C LEU A 70 26.48 -18.43 18.70
N ASP A 71 27.10 -18.56 19.87
CA ASP A 71 26.88 -17.65 21.00
C ASP A 71 27.35 -16.23 20.67
N LYS A 72 28.55 -16.09 20.09
CA LYS A 72 29.07 -14.80 19.60
C LYS A 72 28.13 -14.15 18.57
N LEU A 73 27.57 -14.94 17.65
CA LEU A 73 26.60 -14.44 16.67
C LEU A 73 25.28 -14.00 17.33
N SER A 74 24.76 -14.80 18.26
CA SER A 74 23.54 -14.48 19.01
C SER A 74 23.69 -13.17 19.81
N CYS A 75 24.84 -13.00 20.48
CA CYS A 75 25.17 -11.80 21.23
C CYS A 75 25.34 -10.57 20.32
N LYS A 76 26.01 -10.70 19.17
CA LYS A 76 26.20 -9.60 18.22
C LYS A 76 24.92 -9.15 17.54
N LEU A 77 24.08 -10.11 17.15
CA LEU A 77 22.85 -9.82 16.41
C LEU A 77 21.75 -9.26 17.30
N GLY A 78 21.87 -9.37 18.63
CA GLY A 78 20.95 -8.73 19.57
C GLY A 78 19.49 -8.91 19.17
N ARG A 79 19.04 -10.17 19.03
CA ARG A 79 17.77 -10.55 18.38
C ARG A 79 16.56 -9.69 18.76
N GLN A 80 16.46 -9.27 20.03
CA GLN A 80 15.39 -8.39 20.49
C GLN A 80 15.47 -6.99 19.86
N SER A 81 16.66 -6.41 19.72
CA SER A 81 16.88 -5.13 19.06
C SER A 81 16.44 -5.18 17.60
N LEU A 82 16.88 -6.19 16.84
CA LEU A 82 16.47 -6.37 15.44
C LEU A 82 14.96 -6.61 15.29
N GLN A 83 14.35 -7.28 16.27
CA GLN A 83 12.91 -7.50 16.26
C GLN A 83 12.13 -6.21 16.53
N LEU A 84 12.61 -5.36 17.44
CA LEU A 84 12.05 -4.03 17.67
C LEU A 84 12.23 -3.11 16.46
N GLU A 85 13.41 -3.10 15.86
CA GLU A 85 13.70 -2.32 14.65
C GLU A 85 12.81 -2.76 13.48
N LYS A 86 12.65 -4.08 13.28
CA LYS A 86 11.71 -4.61 12.27
C LYS A 86 10.27 -4.16 12.53
N GLN A 87 9.84 -4.11 13.79
CA GLN A 87 8.49 -3.64 14.14
C GLN A 87 8.34 -2.13 13.89
N ALA A 88 9.34 -1.33 14.26
CA ALA A 88 9.35 0.10 14.01
C ALA A 88 9.26 0.40 12.50
N LEU A 89 10.09 -0.25 11.68
CA LEU A 89 10.05 -0.11 10.22
C LEU A 89 8.70 -0.55 9.63
N ALA A 90 8.08 -1.60 10.16
CA ALA A 90 6.75 -2.02 9.71
C ALA A 90 5.67 -0.98 10.01
N ILE A 91 5.77 -0.29 11.15
CA ILE A 91 4.87 0.82 11.50
C ILE A 91 5.11 2.00 10.56
N GLU A 92 6.36 2.41 10.35
CA GLU A 92 6.71 3.52 9.45
C GLU A 92 6.20 3.27 8.02
N ILE A 93 6.35 2.05 7.50
CA ILE A 93 5.81 1.67 6.19
C ILE A 93 4.30 1.83 6.13
N GLN A 94 3.58 1.42 7.19
CA GLN A 94 2.13 1.54 7.24
C GLN A 94 1.69 3.02 7.33
N GLU A 95 2.35 3.82 8.16
CA GLU A 95 2.06 5.26 8.29
C GLU A 95 2.27 6.00 6.97
N ILE A 96 3.34 5.65 6.23
CA ILE A 96 3.58 6.21 4.89
C ILE A 96 2.46 5.80 3.94
N ALA A 97 2.06 4.52 3.93
CA ALA A 97 0.97 4.04 3.09
C ALA A 97 -0.35 4.77 3.37
N ASP A 98 -0.73 4.90 4.65
CA ASP A 98 -1.95 5.59 5.08
C ASP A 98 -1.94 7.08 4.66
N MET A 99 -0.77 7.74 4.73
CA MET A 99 -0.61 9.12 4.27
C MET A 99 -0.81 9.25 2.76
N PHE A 100 -0.26 8.33 1.97
CA PHE A 100 -0.45 8.33 0.51
C PHE A 100 -1.91 8.06 0.14
N ASP A 101 -2.56 7.11 0.81
CA ASP A 101 -3.98 6.81 0.58
C ASP A 101 -4.87 8.02 0.89
N SER A 102 -4.59 8.74 1.99
CA SER A 102 -5.29 9.98 2.35
C SER A 102 -5.09 11.08 1.31
N ILE A 103 -3.87 11.26 0.80
CA ILE A 103 -3.58 12.25 -0.27
C ILE A 103 -4.35 11.88 -1.55
N GLN A 104 -4.38 10.60 -1.90
CA GLN A 104 -5.10 10.12 -3.08
C GLN A 104 -6.61 10.33 -2.97
N GLU A 105 -7.19 10.03 -1.80
CA GLU A 105 -8.62 10.26 -1.55
C GLU A 105 -8.96 11.75 -1.66
N ASN A 106 -8.16 12.60 -1.01
CA ASN A 106 -8.35 14.04 -1.12
C ASN A 106 -8.27 14.48 -2.58
N LEU A 107 -7.21 14.14 -3.30
CA LEU A 107 -7.04 14.50 -4.70
C LEU A 107 -8.25 14.10 -5.56
N GLN A 108 -8.82 12.92 -5.31
CA GLN A 108 -10.01 12.45 -6.00
C GLN A 108 -11.25 13.29 -5.66
N GLN A 109 -11.49 13.62 -4.38
CA GLN A 109 -12.57 14.51 -3.97
C GLN A 109 -12.42 15.91 -4.59
N TRP A 110 -11.20 16.44 -4.62
CA TRP A 110 -10.89 17.74 -5.24
C TRP A 110 -11.17 17.72 -6.74
N LYS A 111 -10.77 16.65 -7.44
CA LYS A 111 -11.08 16.44 -8.85
C LYS A 111 -12.58 16.40 -9.11
N GLU A 112 -13.33 15.66 -8.31
CA GLU A 112 -14.80 15.55 -8.45
C GLU A 112 -15.50 16.90 -8.23
N LYS A 113 -15.09 17.66 -7.21
CA LYS A 113 -15.62 19.01 -6.97
C LYS A 113 -15.33 19.95 -8.14
N LEU A 114 -14.10 19.91 -8.67
CA LEU A 114 -13.71 20.76 -9.80
C LEU A 114 -14.50 20.41 -11.07
N ILE A 115 -14.61 19.12 -11.39
CA ILE A 115 -15.40 18.65 -12.54
C ILE A 115 -16.86 19.08 -12.38
N SER A 116 -17.45 18.86 -11.21
CA SER A 116 -18.85 19.25 -10.94
C SER A 116 -19.07 20.75 -11.06
N SER A 117 -18.12 21.56 -10.59
CA SER A 117 -18.17 23.03 -10.74
C SER A 117 -18.13 23.45 -12.21
N VAL A 118 -17.21 22.88 -12.99
CA VAL A 118 -17.10 23.17 -14.43
C VAL A 118 -18.35 22.72 -15.18
N GLN A 119 -18.89 21.53 -14.87
CA GLN A 119 -20.13 21.02 -15.45
C GLN A 119 -21.32 21.95 -15.15
N ASN A 120 -21.49 22.38 -13.89
CA ASN A 120 -22.55 23.31 -13.52
C ASN A 120 -22.49 24.63 -14.31
N VAL A 121 -21.29 25.16 -14.55
CA VAL A 121 -21.12 26.38 -15.36
C VAL A 121 -21.42 26.09 -16.83
N HIS A 122 -20.91 24.99 -17.36
CA HIS A 122 -21.17 24.56 -18.73
C HIS A 122 -22.67 24.40 -19.00
N ASP A 123 -23.38 23.74 -18.09
CA ASP A 123 -24.81 23.46 -18.24
C ASP A 123 -25.63 24.76 -18.14
N GLY A 124 -25.25 25.68 -17.25
CA GLY A 124 -25.89 27.00 -17.18
C GLY A 124 -25.65 27.87 -18.42
N VAL A 125 -24.45 27.81 -19.03
CA VAL A 125 -24.20 28.48 -20.32
C VAL A 125 -25.03 27.84 -21.43
N SER A 126 -25.14 26.51 -21.43
CA SER A 126 -25.94 25.77 -22.41
C SER A 126 -27.42 26.14 -22.32
N ASP A 127 -27.97 26.20 -21.10
CA ASP A 127 -29.34 26.66 -20.82
C ASP A 127 -29.60 28.09 -21.33
N ARG A 128 -28.64 29.01 -21.11
CA ARG A 128 -28.76 30.39 -21.59
C ARG A 128 -28.72 30.48 -23.11
N LEU A 129 -27.89 29.65 -23.74
CA LEU A 129 -27.82 29.58 -25.20
C LEU A 129 -29.12 29.06 -25.79
N GLU A 130 -29.75 28.07 -25.16
CA GLU A 130 -31.07 27.57 -25.53
C GLU A 130 -32.15 28.66 -25.40
N ILE A 131 -32.22 29.33 -24.24
CA ILE A 131 -33.16 30.45 -24.02
C ILE A 131 -32.98 31.57 -25.06
N ALA A 132 -31.72 31.94 -25.37
CA ALA A 132 -31.43 32.96 -26.37
C ALA A 132 -31.88 32.51 -27.77
N SER A 133 -31.65 31.25 -28.12
CA SER A 133 -32.05 30.67 -29.41
C SER A 133 -33.57 30.62 -29.55
N GLU A 134 -34.28 30.22 -28.49
CA GLU A 134 -35.75 30.20 -28.46
C GLU A 134 -36.33 31.62 -28.51
N SER A 135 -35.72 32.58 -27.81
CA SER A 135 -36.10 34.01 -27.88
C SER A 135 -36.02 34.55 -29.31
N ASP A 136 -34.94 34.23 -30.04
CA ASP A 136 -34.79 34.61 -31.45
C ASP A 136 -35.88 33.99 -32.35
N VAL A 137 -36.32 32.77 -32.05
CA VAL A 137 -37.43 32.11 -32.76
C VAL A 137 -38.75 32.81 -32.43
N CYS A 138 -39.05 33.06 -31.15
CA CYS A 138 -40.25 33.77 -30.74
C CYS A 138 -40.35 35.16 -31.37
N ALA A 139 -39.24 35.91 -31.41
CA ALA A 139 -39.19 37.21 -32.06
C ALA A 139 -39.49 37.14 -33.56
N LYS A 140 -38.98 36.12 -34.27
CA LYS A 140 -39.26 35.89 -35.69
C LYS A 140 -40.71 35.50 -35.92
N ASP A 141 -41.29 34.66 -35.07
CA ASP A 141 -42.69 34.22 -35.19
C ASP A 141 -43.65 35.41 -34.97
N ILE A 142 -43.40 36.23 -33.95
CA ILE A 142 -44.13 37.48 -33.71
C ILE A 142 -44.04 38.40 -34.94
N ALA A 143 -42.83 38.62 -35.47
CA ALA A 143 -42.64 39.46 -36.66
C ALA A 143 -43.39 38.92 -37.88
N THR A 144 -43.37 37.60 -38.08
CA THR A 144 -44.05 36.93 -39.21
C THR A 144 -45.57 37.05 -39.12
N VAL A 145 -46.15 36.78 -37.94
CA VAL A 145 -47.60 36.89 -37.73
C VAL A 145 -48.05 38.35 -37.74
N SER A 146 -47.26 39.27 -37.18
CA SER A 146 -47.54 40.71 -37.25
C SER A 146 -47.61 41.21 -38.70
N ASN A 147 -46.66 40.79 -39.55
CA ASN A 147 -46.64 41.14 -40.97
C ASN A 147 -47.80 40.55 -41.78
N SER A 148 -48.46 39.50 -41.29
CA SER A 148 -49.64 38.90 -41.93
C SER A 148 -50.93 39.70 -41.71
N GLY A 149 -50.93 40.65 -40.76
CA GLY A 149 -52.10 41.46 -40.41
C GLY A 149 -53.20 40.74 -39.62
N ASN A 150 -53.01 39.46 -39.26
CA ASN A 150 -53.98 38.72 -38.44
C ASN A 150 -53.76 38.97 -36.94
N MET A 151 -54.45 39.99 -36.41
CA MET A 151 -54.35 40.39 -35.00
C MET A 151 -54.81 39.29 -34.02
N ARG A 152 -55.73 38.40 -34.43
CA ARG A 152 -56.19 37.31 -33.57
C ARG A 152 -55.07 36.30 -33.32
N ASP A 153 -54.38 35.91 -34.39
CA ASP A 153 -53.26 34.97 -34.32
C ASP A 153 -52.08 35.59 -33.56
N LEU A 154 -51.84 36.89 -33.72
CA LEU A 154 -50.81 37.62 -32.98
C LEU A 154 -51.07 37.61 -31.47
N ILE A 155 -52.31 37.93 -31.04
CA ILE A 155 -52.66 37.90 -29.61
C ILE A 155 -52.57 36.48 -29.06
N GLN A 156 -53.04 35.48 -29.79
CA GLN A 156 -52.94 34.08 -29.37
C GLN A 156 -51.48 33.63 -29.21
N LEU A 157 -50.61 34.02 -30.15
CA LEU A 157 -49.18 33.73 -30.09
C LEU A 157 -48.52 34.41 -28.88
N THR A 158 -48.77 35.71 -28.68
CA THR A 158 -48.23 36.48 -27.54
C THR A 158 -48.64 35.86 -26.20
N VAL A 159 -49.92 35.54 -26.00
CA VAL A 159 -50.42 34.90 -24.76
C VAL A 159 -49.75 33.54 -24.53
N SER A 160 -49.49 32.77 -25.60
CA SER A 160 -48.79 31.49 -25.47
C SER A 160 -47.32 31.65 -25.08
N MET A 161 -46.68 32.76 -25.49
CA MET A 161 -45.28 33.05 -25.22
C MET A 161 -45.04 33.69 -23.85
N GLU A 162 -46.02 34.41 -23.29
CA GLU A 162 -45.92 35.04 -21.96
C GLU A 162 -45.49 34.05 -20.88
N SER A 163 -46.10 32.85 -20.86
CA SER A 163 -45.75 31.82 -19.88
C SER A 163 -44.31 31.29 -20.04
N TRP A 164 -43.80 31.23 -21.27
CA TRP A 164 -42.42 30.81 -21.54
C TRP A 164 -41.44 31.93 -21.14
N LEU A 165 -41.77 33.18 -21.47
CA LEU A 165 -40.94 34.35 -21.16
C LEU A 165 -40.78 34.54 -19.64
N ASP A 166 -41.84 34.34 -18.88
CA ASP A 166 -41.79 34.37 -17.41
C ASP A 166 -40.90 33.26 -16.84
N ALA A 167 -40.93 32.07 -17.44
CA ALA A 167 -40.08 30.95 -17.04
C ALA A 167 -38.60 31.20 -17.39
N ALA A 168 -38.33 31.68 -18.60
CA ALA A 168 -36.98 32.02 -19.08
C ALA A 168 -36.36 33.15 -18.26
N THR A 169 -37.13 34.18 -17.93
CA THR A 169 -36.68 35.32 -17.11
C THR A 169 -36.30 34.87 -15.70
N ARG A 170 -37.12 34.00 -15.09
CA ARG A 170 -36.83 33.43 -13.77
C ARG A 170 -35.57 32.57 -13.78
N LYS A 171 -35.45 31.66 -14.75
CA LYS A 171 -34.28 30.76 -14.90
C LYS A 171 -32.98 31.55 -15.12
N THR A 172 -33.05 32.65 -15.86
CA THR A 172 -31.89 33.54 -16.08
C THR A 172 -31.50 34.28 -14.80
N ALA A 173 -32.47 34.81 -14.04
CA ALA A 173 -32.20 35.50 -12.77
C ALA A 173 -31.59 34.58 -11.70
N GLU A 174 -32.04 33.31 -11.63
CA GLU A 174 -31.47 32.30 -10.74
C GLU A 174 -30.00 31.99 -11.07
N PHE A 175 -29.63 32.03 -12.34
CA PHE A 175 -28.25 31.84 -12.77
C PHE A 175 -27.36 33.02 -12.40
N ASP A 176 -27.79 34.26 -12.65
CA ASP A 176 -27.02 35.48 -12.33
C ASP A 176 -26.71 35.55 -10.83
N GLN A 177 -27.64 35.11 -9.98
CA GLN A 177 -27.44 35.02 -8.53
C GLN A 177 -26.42 33.93 -8.13
N LYS A 178 -26.30 32.86 -8.92
CA LYS A 178 -25.39 31.74 -8.70
C LYS A 178 -23.97 32.00 -9.25
N GLU A 179 -23.84 32.83 -10.27
CA GLU A 179 -22.55 33.25 -10.82
C GLU A 179 -21.81 34.20 -9.86
N LEU A 180 -22.55 35.11 -9.21
CA LEU A 180 -22.04 36.01 -8.16
C LEU A 180 -21.49 35.29 -6.92
N SER A 181 -21.97 34.09 -6.61
CA SER A 181 -21.46 33.28 -5.49
C SER A 181 -20.29 32.38 -5.89
N CYS A 182 -20.19 31.98 -7.16
CA CYS A 182 -19.18 31.03 -7.65
C CYS A 182 -17.84 31.68 -8.06
N ASP A 183 -17.83 32.96 -8.44
CA ASP A 183 -16.60 33.67 -8.85
C ASP A 183 -15.60 33.86 -7.69
N SER A 184 -16.12 33.95 -6.46
CA SER A 184 -15.30 33.92 -5.25
C SER A 184 -14.63 32.55 -5.02
N ASP A 185 -15.28 31.46 -5.41
CA ASP A 185 -14.78 30.09 -5.17
C ASP A 185 -13.69 29.67 -6.19
N ARG A 186 -13.77 30.14 -7.44
CA ARG A 186 -12.78 29.80 -8.49
C ARG A 186 -11.36 30.29 -8.16
N THR A 187 -11.25 31.49 -7.60
CA THR A 187 -9.96 32.07 -7.19
C THR A 187 -9.43 31.41 -5.91
N ILE A 188 -10.32 31.06 -4.98
CA ILE A 188 -9.95 30.37 -3.73
C ILE A 188 -9.46 28.95 -4.02
N ILE A 189 -10.11 28.19 -4.92
CA ILE A 189 -9.72 26.82 -5.26
C ILE A 189 -8.31 26.78 -5.87
N LEU A 190 -7.98 27.70 -6.79
CA LEU A 190 -6.66 27.74 -7.41
C LEU A 190 -5.54 28.10 -6.42
N VAL A 191 -5.81 29.06 -5.51
CA VAL A 191 -4.85 29.47 -4.47
C VAL A 191 -4.67 28.38 -3.42
N PHE A 192 -5.75 27.70 -3.02
CA PHE A 192 -5.70 26.62 -2.03
C PHE A 192 -5.02 25.37 -2.58
N VAL A 193 -5.28 24.98 -3.83
CA VAL A 193 -4.61 23.85 -4.50
C VAL A 193 -3.10 24.10 -4.61
N LEU A 194 -2.69 25.30 -5.02
CA LEU A 194 -1.27 25.65 -5.11
C LEU A 194 -0.60 25.73 -3.73
N SER A 195 -1.32 26.20 -2.70
CA SER A 195 -0.82 26.29 -1.32
C SER A 195 -0.70 24.92 -0.64
N GLU A 196 -1.69 24.04 -0.77
CA GLU A 196 -1.65 22.70 -0.18
C GLU A 196 -0.68 21.77 -0.91
N MET A 197 -0.59 21.83 -2.24
CA MET A 197 0.45 21.10 -2.97
C MET A 197 1.85 21.57 -2.57
N SER A 198 2.05 22.87 -2.38
CA SER A 198 3.32 23.42 -1.88
C SER A 198 3.65 22.95 -0.46
N LEU A 199 2.66 22.91 0.44
CA LEU A 199 2.82 22.41 1.81
C LEU A 199 3.10 20.90 1.86
N LEU A 200 2.44 20.10 1.02
CA LEU A 200 2.66 18.66 0.92
C LEU A 200 4.05 18.32 0.34
N VAL A 201 4.50 19.06 -0.67
CA VAL A 201 5.86 18.92 -1.23
C VAL A 201 6.92 19.36 -0.21
N SER A 202 6.66 20.41 0.57
CA SER A 202 7.57 20.89 1.61
C SER A 202 7.65 19.94 2.82
N SER A 203 6.53 19.34 3.21
CA SER A 203 6.41 18.34 4.28
C SER A 203 7.16 17.04 3.95
N THR A 204 6.92 16.49 2.76
CA THR A 204 7.58 15.27 2.28
C THR A 204 9.08 15.46 2.09
N CYS A 205 9.52 16.63 1.62
CA CYS A 205 10.94 16.95 1.47
C CYS A 205 11.69 17.06 2.82
N LYS A 206 11.05 17.60 3.87
CA LYS A 206 11.65 17.67 5.21
C LYS A 206 11.87 16.30 5.85
N ILE A 207 10.94 15.37 5.68
CA ILE A 207 11.04 14.02 6.26
C ILE A 207 12.14 13.21 5.54
N CYS A 208 12.29 13.36 4.22
CA CYS A 208 13.39 12.72 3.47
C CYS A 208 14.78 13.31 3.78
N LEU A 209 14.87 14.60 4.16
CA LEU A 209 16.15 15.28 4.42
C LEU A 209 16.66 15.14 5.86
N THR A 210 15.81 14.82 6.83
CA THR A 210 16.24 14.57 8.22
C THR A 210 16.72 13.14 8.48
N GLY A 211 16.67 12.27 7.47
CA GLY A 211 17.11 10.86 7.53
C GLY A 211 18.39 10.55 6.75
N ILE A 212 19.11 11.56 6.24
CA ILE A 212 20.47 11.43 5.63
C ILE A 212 21.47 12.13 6.55
#